data_AF-A0A5P2X2P6-F1
#
_entry.id   AF-A0A5P2X2P6-F1
#
_cell.length_a   1.000
_cell.length_b   1.000
_cell.length_c   1.000
_cell.angle_alpha   90.00
_cell.angle_beta   90.00
_cell.angle_gamma   90.00
#
_symmetry.space_group_name_H-M   'P 1'
#
loop_
_entity.id
_entity.type
_entity.pdbx_description
1 polymer ?
#
loop_
_entity_poly.entity_id
_entity_poly.type
_entity_poly.pdbx_seq_one_letter_code
_entity_poly.pdbx_strand_id
1 'polypeptide(L)'
;MAVGVLAAALTGTATNVGQEAAAAVVRTVRERLDTTSRGRAALAGLAAAPDDAEARREAETILREETQTDPALRGTLTAHLSTSSSQTVGSVVINGSKIRGSQITLGPVTINKPSSTGGLLSLIAALAVVIGLLIYGGVRLAVDTSPGTDDGDSVKARALSVAETEKMLPALTDLRGTWGTLMPPTAEGGGGGRCHEGGTDYRTAEGSGPHDLKLRFRVNACPNTTRATKGYAEIVKLRRNPGGRKEYPFSAQKFGDESTTTRYRVEDETMADPSQVGEHLMSRARVGTVVIEMHYGPIRDEAGSEREAAELMRIMCDRAREIQGGG
;
A
#
# COMPACT_ATOMS: atom_id res chain seq x y z
N MET A 1 -26.21 3.47 26.50
CA MET A 1 -25.82 2.99 25.14
C MET A 1 -24.32 3.16 24.91
N ALA A 2 -23.74 4.36 24.84
CA ALA A 2 -22.29 4.55 24.64
C ALA A 2 -21.40 3.90 25.71
N VAL A 3 -21.77 3.99 26.99
CA VAL A 3 -21.05 3.31 28.10
C VAL A 3 -21.18 1.79 28.02
N GLY A 4 -22.34 1.28 27.60
CA GLY A 4 -22.54 -0.15 27.33
C GLY A 4 -21.66 -0.66 26.19
N VAL A 5 -21.49 0.13 25.12
CA VAL A 5 -20.58 -0.18 24.01
C VAL A 5 -19.11 -0.11 24.47
N LEU A 6 -18.75 0.85 25.31
CA LEU A 6 -17.41 0.96 25.91
C LEU A 6 -17.10 -0.22 26.83
N ALA A 7 -18.05 -0.63 27.68
CA ALA A 7 -17.90 -1.79 28.55
C ALA A 7 -17.81 -3.11 27.76
N ALA A 8 -18.63 -3.27 26.71
CA ALA A 8 -18.56 -4.43 25.81
C ALA A 8 -17.26 -4.46 24.99
N ALA A 9 -16.73 -3.31 24.59
CA ALA A 9 -15.42 -3.20 23.95
C ALA A 9 -14.26 -3.55 24.91
N LEU A 10 -14.38 -3.19 26.19
CA LEU A 10 -13.39 -3.51 27.22
C LEU A 10 -13.36 -4.99 27.59
N THR A 11 -14.51 -5.67 27.57
CA THR A 11 -14.59 -7.12 27.82
C THR A 11 -14.37 -7.96 26.57
N GLY A 12 -14.21 -7.34 25.39
CA GLY A 12 -14.01 -8.04 24.12
C GLY A 12 -15.26 -8.81 23.64
N THR A 13 -16.44 -8.53 24.20
CA THR A 13 -17.69 -9.27 23.93
C THR A 13 -18.55 -8.66 22.81
N ALA A 14 -18.09 -7.58 22.16
CA ALA A 14 -18.85 -6.90 21.11
C ALA A 14 -18.91 -7.72 19.80
N THR A 15 -19.89 -8.61 19.68
CA THR A 15 -20.16 -9.39 18.47
C THR A 15 -20.76 -8.53 17.35
N ASN A 16 -19.98 -8.36 16.28
CA ASN A 16 -20.36 -8.19 14.87
C ASN A 16 -21.77 -7.69 14.54
N VAL A 17 -22.08 -6.41 14.79
CA VAL A 17 -22.88 -5.51 13.90
C VAL A 17 -22.59 -4.07 14.38
N GLY A 18 -22.10 -3.19 13.48
CA GLY A 18 -21.97 -1.75 13.76
C GLY A 18 -20.65 -1.27 14.41
N GLN A 19 -19.55 -2.02 14.28
CA GLN A 19 -18.29 -1.75 14.99
C GLN A 19 -17.58 -0.43 14.65
N GLU A 20 -17.67 0.11 13.43
CA GLU A 20 -16.99 1.37 13.10
C GLU A 20 -17.59 2.57 13.84
N ALA A 21 -18.92 2.69 13.84
CA ALA A 21 -19.60 3.77 14.56
C ALA A 21 -19.52 3.56 16.08
N ALA A 22 -19.59 2.32 16.55
CA ALA A 22 -19.39 1.96 17.96
C ALA A 22 -17.97 2.29 18.44
N ALA A 23 -16.93 1.99 17.66
CA ALA A 23 -15.54 2.29 17.97
C ALA A 23 -15.24 3.80 17.91
N ALA A 24 -15.87 4.53 16.98
CA ALA A 24 -15.79 5.99 16.93
C ALA A 24 -16.44 6.62 18.17
N VAL A 25 -17.64 6.17 18.57
CA VAL A 25 -18.32 6.65 19.79
C VAL A 25 -17.49 6.34 21.04
N VAL A 26 -16.92 5.13 21.13
CA VAL A 26 -16.05 4.72 22.24
C VAL A 26 -14.79 5.57 22.34
N ARG A 27 -14.16 5.87 21.20
CA ARG A 27 -12.96 6.72 21.13
C ARG A 27 -13.26 8.15 21.56
N THR A 28 -14.32 8.75 21.03
CA THR A 28 -14.76 10.10 21.40
C THR A 28 -15.12 10.20 22.88
N VAL A 29 -15.80 9.19 23.44
CA VAL A 29 -16.14 9.16 24.87
C VAL A 29 -14.89 8.99 25.74
N ARG A 30 -13.96 8.11 25.34
CA ARG A 30 -12.72 7.87 26.08
C ARG A 30 -11.81 9.10 26.04
N GLU A 31 -11.54 9.66 24.86
CA GLU A 31 -10.73 10.87 24.71
C GLU A 31 -11.29 12.02 25.55
N ARG A 32 -12.60 12.17 25.60
CA ARG A 32 -13.20 13.28 26.35
C ARG A 32 -13.22 13.05 27.86
N LEU A 33 -13.62 11.88 28.32
CA LEU A 33 -13.61 11.56 29.75
C LEU A 33 -12.19 11.54 30.32
N ASP A 34 -11.17 11.28 29.49
CA ASP A 34 -9.76 11.35 29.93
C ASP A 34 -9.30 12.79 30.22
N THR A 35 -10.00 13.81 29.68
CA THR A 35 -9.65 15.23 29.92
C THR A 35 -10.06 15.77 31.29
N THR A 36 -10.93 15.08 32.02
CA THR A 36 -11.35 15.51 33.37
C THR A 36 -10.89 14.50 34.42
N SER A 37 -10.49 14.98 35.61
CA SER A 37 -10.08 14.09 36.71
C SER A 37 -11.21 13.13 37.12
N ARG A 38 -12.46 13.61 37.05
CA ARG A 38 -13.66 12.83 37.34
C ARG A 38 -13.94 11.77 36.26
N GLY A 39 -13.79 12.11 34.98
CA GLY A 39 -13.96 11.17 33.87
C GLY A 39 -12.88 10.09 33.85
N ARG A 40 -11.63 10.43 34.20
CA ARG A 40 -10.55 9.44 34.36
C ARG A 40 -10.81 8.43 35.47
N ALA A 41 -11.29 8.90 36.62
CA ALA A 41 -11.65 8.01 37.72
C ALA A 41 -12.78 7.04 37.31
N ALA A 42 -13.79 7.53 36.60
CA ALA A 42 -14.88 6.70 36.09
C ALA A 42 -14.43 5.67 35.04
N LEU A 43 -13.54 6.07 34.12
CA LEU A 43 -12.96 5.16 33.14
C LEU A 43 -12.07 4.09 33.79
N ALA A 44 -11.30 4.46 34.81
CA ALA A 44 -10.47 3.53 35.56
C ALA A 44 -11.31 2.51 36.34
N GLY A 45 -12.40 2.95 36.99
CA GLY A 45 -13.36 2.07 37.65
C GLY A 45 -14.02 1.09 36.67
N LEU A 46 -14.47 1.60 35.51
CA LEU A 46 -15.09 0.77 34.46
C LEU A 46 -14.08 -0.20 33.81
N ALA A 47 -12.80 0.15 33.72
CA ALA A 47 -11.77 -0.74 33.22
C ALA A 47 -11.39 -1.83 34.24
N ALA A 48 -11.39 -1.50 35.54
CA ALA A 48 -11.07 -2.43 36.61
C ALA A 48 -12.19 -3.45 36.86
N ALA A 49 -13.45 -3.04 36.71
CA ALA A 49 -14.61 -3.91 36.89
C ALA A 49 -15.66 -3.69 35.78
N PRO A 50 -15.42 -4.19 34.55
CA PRO A 50 -16.29 -3.90 33.40
C PRO A 50 -17.71 -4.44 33.54
N ASP A 51 -17.92 -5.49 34.34
CA ASP A 51 -19.22 -6.13 34.58
C ASP A 51 -19.92 -5.63 35.86
N ASP A 52 -19.32 -4.70 36.59
CA ASP A 52 -19.94 -4.10 37.77
C ASP A 52 -21.01 -3.07 37.38
N ALA A 53 -22.21 -3.28 37.92
CA ALA A 53 -23.38 -2.45 37.64
C ALA A 53 -23.34 -1.08 38.33
N GLU A 54 -22.54 -0.91 39.39
CA GLU A 54 -22.30 0.39 40.02
C GLU A 54 -21.29 1.20 39.20
N ALA A 55 -20.14 0.62 38.84
CA ALA A 55 -19.14 1.27 37.97
C ALA A 55 -19.73 1.75 36.62
N ARG A 56 -20.64 0.96 36.02
CA ARG A 56 -21.37 1.37 34.80
C ARG A 56 -22.31 2.57 35.03
N ARG A 57 -23.05 2.57 36.14
CA ARG A 57 -23.99 3.67 36.48
C ARG A 57 -23.27 4.97 36.81
N GLU A 58 -22.12 4.89 37.46
CA GLU A 58 -21.27 6.03 37.74
C GLU A 58 -20.70 6.64 36.45
N ALA A 59 -20.17 5.80 35.55
CA ALA A 59 -19.68 6.25 34.24
C ALA A 59 -20.78 6.85 33.35
N GLU A 60 -22.00 6.30 33.37
CA GLU A 60 -23.15 6.87 32.64
C GLU A 60 -23.59 8.22 33.21
N THR A 61 -23.54 8.39 34.52
CA THR A 61 -23.91 9.65 35.18
C THR A 61 -22.92 10.76 34.83
N ILE A 62 -21.63 10.46 34.92
CA ILE A 62 -20.57 11.42 34.57
C ILE A 62 -20.61 11.77 33.08
N LEU A 63 -20.81 10.80 32.19
CA LEU A 63 -20.94 11.09 30.75
C LEU A 63 -22.16 11.98 30.45
N ARG A 64 -23.27 11.82 31.18
CA ARG A 64 -24.47 12.65 31.02
C ARG A 64 -24.22 14.09 31.46
N GLU A 65 -23.54 14.28 32.60
CA GLU A 65 -23.18 15.61 33.12
C GLU A 65 -22.20 16.35 32.20
N GLU A 66 -21.18 15.65 31.68
CA GLU A 66 -20.21 16.20 30.73
C GLU A 66 -20.86 16.56 29.38
N THR A 67 -21.80 15.75 28.89
CA THR A 67 -22.53 16.02 27.64
C THR A 67 -23.53 17.19 27.77
N GLN A 68 -24.04 17.47 28.97
CA GLN A 68 -24.87 18.65 29.22
C GLN A 68 -24.04 19.93 29.28
N THR A 69 -22.80 19.84 29.75
CA THR A 69 -21.88 20.96 29.88
C THR A 69 -21.17 21.28 28.56
N ASP A 70 -21.03 20.29 27.66
CA ASP A 70 -20.33 20.41 26.38
C ASP A 70 -21.27 20.16 25.15
N PRO A 71 -21.76 21.24 24.51
CA PRO A 71 -22.61 21.13 23.33
C PRO A 71 -21.93 20.50 22.11
N ALA A 72 -20.60 20.59 22.01
CA ALA A 72 -19.84 20.04 20.89
C ALA A 72 -19.74 18.51 21.00
N LEU A 73 -19.50 18.00 22.21
CA LEU A 73 -19.54 16.56 22.50
C LEU A 73 -20.91 15.97 22.16
N ARG A 74 -21.99 16.67 22.50
CA ARG A 74 -23.36 16.28 22.16
C ARG A 74 -23.57 16.21 20.64
N GLY A 75 -23.05 17.17 19.88
CA GLY A 75 -23.13 17.19 18.41
C GLY A 75 -22.41 16.00 17.78
N THR A 76 -21.19 15.72 18.23
CA THR A 76 -20.37 14.60 17.74
C THR A 76 -21.01 13.24 18.06
N LEU A 77 -21.50 13.05 19.29
CA LEU A 77 -22.22 11.83 19.68
C LEU A 77 -23.50 11.64 18.86
N THR A 78 -24.27 12.71 18.63
CA THR A 78 -25.48 12.65 17.81
C THR A 78 -25.15 12.28 16.36
N ALA A 79 -24.12 12.89 15.77
CA ALA A 79 -23.70 12.59 14.39
C ALA A 79 -23.29 11.12 14.21
N HIS A 80 -22.50 10.57 15.13
CA HIS A 80 -22.09 9.17 15.05
C HIS A 80 -23.26 8.20 15.27
N LEU A 81 -24.18 8.51 16.19
CA LEU A 81 -25.37 7.68 16.44
C LEU A 81 -26.40 7.76 15.30
N SER A 82 -26.57 8.92 14.67
CA SER A 82 -27.46 9.09 13.51
C SER A 82 -26.94 8.33 12.28
N THR A 83 -25.63 8.28 12.07
CA THR A 83 -25.01 7.53 10.97
C THR A 83 -25.25 6.02 11.12
N SER A 84 -25.29 5.50 12.36
CA SER A 84 -25.69 4.11 12.62
C SER A 84 -27.17 3.84 12.34
N SER A 85 -28.06 4.82 12.58
CA SER A 85 -29.50 4.65 12.33
C SER A 85 -29.88 4.67 10.83
N SER A 86 -29.05 5.28 9.98
CA SER A 86 -29.27 5.32 8.52
C SER A 86 -28.94 4.00 7.82
N GLN A 87 -28.21 3.08 8.47
CA GLN A 87 -27.91 1.74 7.93
C GLN A 87 -29.01 0.70 8.22
N THR A 88 -30.14 1.12 8.81
CA THR A 88 -31.31 0.25 9.08
C THR A 88 -32.52 0.58 8.19
N VAL A 89 -32.30 0.96 6.93
CA VAL A 89 -33.36 1.02 5.92
C VAL A 89 -32.93 0.20 4.70
N GLY A 90 -33.33 -1.06 4.68
CA GLY A 90 -33.02 -1.97 3.57
C GLY A 90 -32.91 -3.46 3.94
N SER A 91 -33.59 -3.92 5.00
CA SER A 91 -33.82 -5.36 5.17
C SER A 91 -35.13 -5.73 4.49
N VAL A 92 -35.03 -6.37 3.32
CA VAL A 92 -36.12 -7.11 2.71
C VAL A 92 -35.62 -8.53 2.49
N VAL A 93 -35.96 -9.40 3.42
CA VAL A 93 -35.87 -10.85 3.25
C VAL A 93 -36.97 -11.24 2.27
N ILE A 94 -36.62 -11.60 1.03
CA ILE A 94 -37.57 -12.27 0.13
C ILE A 94 -37.01 -13.63 -0.27
N ASN A 95 -37.60 -14.61 0.37
CA ASN A 95 -37.61 -16.01 0.04
C ASN A 95 -38.09 -16.21 -1.41
N GLY A 96 -37.48 -17.16 -2.12
CA GLY A 96 -37.67 -17.59 -3.51
C GLY A 96 -38.78 -16.98 -4.38
N SER A 97 -38.41 -16.49 -5.57
CA SER A 97 -39.04 -16.80 -6.88
C SER A 97 -38.41 -16.01 -8.03
N LYS A 98 -38.21 -16.66 -9.19
CA LYS A 98 -37.78 -16.07 -10.47
C LYS A 98 -38.84 -15.10 -11.00
N ILE A 99 -38.49 -13.83 -11.28
CA ILE A 99 -39.25 -12.99 -12.22
C ILE A 99 -38.31 -12.16 -13.11
N ARG A 100 -38.65 -12.20 -14.40
CA ARG A 100 -38.00 -11.63 -15.57
C ARG A 100 -38.49 -10.18 -15.78
N GLY A 101 -37.56 -9.22 -15.80
CA GLY A 101 -37.69 -7.89 -16.40
C GLY A 101 -38.68 -6.91 -15.75
N SER A 102 -38.18 -5.81 -15.19
CA SER A 102 -38.50 -4.42 -15.61
C SER A 102 -37.93 -3.37 -14.65
N GLN A 103 -37.11 -2.48 -15.22
CA GLN A 103 -37.06 -1.02 -15.06
C GLN A 103 -37.51 -0.40 -13.73
N ILE A 104 -36.56 0.23 -13.02
CA ILE A 104 -36.86 1.30 -12.05
C ILE A 104 -36.11 2.55 -12.48
N THR A 105 -36.90 3.58 -12.77
CA THR A 105 -36.47 4.93 -13.15
C THR A 105 -36.33 5.77 -11.88
N LEU A 106 -35.13 6.28 -11.62
CA LEU A 106 -34.85 7.40 -10.72
C LEU A 106 -33.94 8.34 -11.52
N GLY A 107 -34.43 9.55 -11.87
CA GLY A 107 -33.63 10.56 -12.57
C GLY A 107 -32.63 11.30 -11.66
N PRO A 108 -31.96 12.38 -12.10
CA PRO A 108 -31.81 12.90 -13.47
C PRO A 108 -30.32 13.06 -13.84
N VAL A 109 -29.69 12.02 -14.39
CA VAL A 109 -28.51 12.19 -15.26
C VAL A 109 -28.63 11.22 -16.43
N THR A 110 -29.09 11.74 -17.56
CA THR A 110 -29.17 11.02 -18.83
C THR A 110 -27.80 11.03 -19.48
N ILE A 111 -27.05 9.92 -19.42
CA ILE A 111 -25.89 9.75 -20.29
C ILE A 111 -26.36 9.08 -21.59
N ASN A 112 -26.50 9.90 -22.63
CA ASN A 112 -26.76 9.46 -23.99
C ASN A 112 -25.59 8.58 -24.47
N LYS A 113 -25.92 7.40 -24.99
CA LYS A 113 -25.01 6.54 -25.75
C LYS A 113 -25.22 6.82 -27.24
N PRO A 114 -24.23 7.29 -28.00
CA PRO A 114 -24.29 7.16 -29.45
C PRO A 114 -23.75 5.78 -29.84
N SER A 115 -24.64 4.95 -30.37
CA SER A 115 -24.30 3.82 -31.21
C SER A 115 -23.85 4.34 -32.58
N SER A 116 -22.58 4.14 -32.95
CA SER A 116 -22.19 4.10 -34.36
C SER A 116 -21.11 3.04 -34.58
N THR A 117 -21.61 1.85 -34.88
CA THR A 117 -20.86 0.74 -35.48
C THR A 117 -20.43 1.19 -36.88
N GLY A 118 -19.23 1.77 -37.00
CA GLY A 118 -18.73 2.22 -38.31
C GLY A 118 -17.42 3.01 -38.31
N GLY A 119 -16.92 3.48 -37.16
CA GLY A 119 -15.67 4.27 -37.09
C GLY A 119 -14.42 3.53 -36.62
N LEU A 120 -14.52 2.27 -36.21
CA LEU A 120 -13.44 1.60 -35.44
C LEU A 120 -12.42 0.80 -36.28
N LEU A 121 -12.59 0.72 -37.61
CA LEU A 121 -11.70 -0.07 -38.46
C LEU A 121 -10.60 0.74 -39.19
N SER A 122 -10.70 2.08 -39.28
CA SER A 122 -9.63 2.86 -39.92
C SER A 122 -8.48 3.23 -38.96
N LEU A 123 -8.76 3.33 -37.66
CA LEU A 123 -7.75 3.71 -36.66
C LEU A 123 -6.71 2.61 -36.42
N ILE A 124 -7.12 1.34 -36.51
CA ILE A 124 -6.23 0.18 -36.28
C ILE A 124 -5.28 -0.02 -37.48
N ALA A 125 -5.75 0.21 -38.70
CA ALA A 125 -4.92 0.11 -39.91
C ALA A 125 -3.86 1.23 -39.97
N ALA A 126 -4.22 2.47 -39.61
CA ALA A 126 -3.27 3.58 -39.55
C ALA A 126 -2.21 3.36 -38.45
N LEU A 127 -2.60 2.82 -37.29
CA LEU A 127 -1.69 2.52 -36.20
C LEU A 127 -0.71 1.39 -36.57
N ALA A 128 -1.18 0.36 -37.28
CA ALA A 128 -0.33 -0.75 -37.74
C ALA A 128 0.73 -0.31 -38.77
N VAL A 129 0.40 0.63 -39.67
CA VAL A 129 1.35 1.18 -40.66
C VAL A 129 2.43 2.03 -39.97
N VAL A 130 2.06 2.83 -38.97
CA VAL A 130 3.03 3.62 -38.18
C VAL A 130 3.95 2.71 -37.37
N ILE A 131 3.42 1.65 -36.76
CA ILE A 131 4.23 0.66 -36.03
C ILE A 131 5.17 -0.10 -36.98
N GLY A 132 4.71 -0.45 -38.19
CA GLY A 132 5.53 -1.07 -39.22
C GLY A 132 6.68 -0.18 -39.70
N LEU A 133 6.43 1.12 -39.91
CA LEU A 133 7.45 2.09 -40.31
C LEU A 133 8.48 2.38 -39.19
N LEU A 134 8.07 2.33 -37.91
CA LEU A 134 9.00 2.45 -36.77
C LEU A 134 9.90 1.23 -36.61
N ILE A 135 9.43 0.04 -36.98
CA ILE A 135 10.21 -1.20 -36.94
C ILE A 135 11.12 -1.30 -38.18
N TYR A 136 10.68 -0.82 -39.35
CA TYR A 136 11.44 -0.92 -40.61
C TYR A 136 12.36 0.30 -40.88
N GLY A 137 12.13 1.45 -40.22
CA GLY A 137 12.91 2.68 -40.40
C GLY A 137 14.06 2.91 -39.40
N GLY A 138 14.20 2.06 -38.37
CA GLY A 138 15.12 2.28 -37.25
C GLY A 138 16.57 1.81 -37.43
N VAL A 139 17.07 1.63 -38.65
CA VAL A 139 18.46 1.11 -38.90
C VAL A 139 19.34 2.04 -39.73
N ARG A 140 18.91 3.26 -40.08
CA ARG A 140 19.83 4.26 -40.63
C ARG A 140 19.42 5.66 -40.21
N LEU A 141 20.11 6.21 -39.22
CA LEU A 141 20.54 7.61 -39.14
C LEU A 141 21.15 7.88 -37.76
N ALA A 142 22.48 7.75 -37.68
CA ALA A 142 23.41 8.54 -36.85
C ALA A 142 24.73 7.76 -36.70
N VAL A 143 25.45 7.61 -37.81
CA VAL A 143 26.91 7.73 -37.77
C VAL A 143 27.18 9.10 -38.37
N ASP A 144 27.50 10.05 -37.50
CA ASP A 144 28.42 11.13 -37.86
C ASP A 144 29.43 11.28 -36.73
N THR A 145 30.66 10.98 -37.09
CA THR A 145 31.91 11.17 -36.36
C THR A 145 32.22 12.66 -36.20
N SER A 146 32.37 13.13 -34.97
CA SER A 146 33.52 13.96 -34.61
C SER A 146 33.73 14.08 -33.10
N PRO A 147 34.99 14.26 -32.66
CA PRO A 147 35.47 13.85 -31.35
C PRO A 147 35.31 14.99 -30.34
N GLY A 148 34.65 14.69 -29.23
CA GLY A 148 34.62 15.54 -28.05
C GLY A 148 35.00 14.67 -26.87
N THR A 149 36.22 14.84 -26.40
CA THR A 149 36.79 14.26 -25.19
C THR A 149 35.93 14.64 -24.00
N ASP A 150 35.23 13.67 -23.42
CA ASP A 150 34.85 13.70 -22.02
C ASP A 150 35.12 12.30 -21.47
N ASP A 151 36.34 12.14 -20.95
CA ASP A 151 36.73 11.08 -20.04
C ASP A 151 35.89 11.22 -18.75
N GLY A 152 34.61 10.82 -18.84
CA GLY A 152 33.83 10.42 -17.69
C GLY A 152 34.16 8.98 -17.41
N ASP A 153 35.08 8.75 -16.47
CA ASP A 153 35.48 7.44 -15.96
C ASP A 153 34.25 6.54 -15.77
N SER A 154 33.96 5.70 -16.77
CA SER A 154 32.84 4.76 -16.71
C SER A 154 33.30 3.67 -15.76
N VAL A 155 33.07 3.89 -14.47
CA VAL A 155 33.33 2.90 -13.42
C VAL A 155 32.66 1.62 -13.86
N LYS A 156 33.46 0.62 -14.26
CA LYS A 156 32.95 -0.66 -14.72
C LYS A 156 32.19 -1.29 -13.57
N ALA A 157 30.87 -1.30 -13.67
CA ALA A 157 29.98 -1.97 -12.72
C ALA A 157 30.44 -3.40 -12.47
N ARG A 158 31.05 -3.66 -11.31
CA ARG A 158 31.55 -4.99 -10.94
C ARG A 158 30.42 -5.85 -10.39
N ALA A 159 30.57 -7.16 -10.49
CA ALA A 159 29.68 -8.09 -9.81
C ALA A 159 29.85 -8.00 -8.28
N LEU A 160 28.74 -8.16 -7.56
CA LEU A 160 28.71 -8.24 -6.10
C LEU A 160 28.88 -9.70 -5.67
N SER A 161 29.60 -9.91 -4.58
CA SER A 161 29.58 -11.16 -3.83
C SER A 161 28.27 -11.33 -3.05
N VAL A 162 28.02 -12.52 -2.49
CA VAL A 162 26.85 -12.78 -1.63
C VAL A 162 26.83 -11.84 -0.43
N ALA A 163 27.96 -11.67 0.27
CA ALA A 163 28.06 -10.78 1.43
C ALA A 163 27.80 -9.31 1.06
N GLU A 164 28.27 -8.86 -0.10
CA GLU A 164 28.00 -7.50 -0.59
C GLU A 164 26.54 -7.32 -1.02
N THR A 165 25.91 -8.37 -1.55
CA THR A 165 24.48 -8.38 -1.88
C THR A 165 23.64 -8.24 -0.62
N GLU A 166 24.00 -8.93 0.46
CA GLU A 166 23.35 -8.82 1.76
C GLU A 166 23.57 -7.42 2.37
N LYS A 167 24.80 -6.93 2.38
CA LYS A 167 25.16 -5.60 2.91
C LYS A 167 24.45 -4.45 2.19
N MET A 168 24.09 -4.64 0.92
CA MET A 168 23.37 -3.64 0.13
C MET A 168 21.92 -3.43 0.63
N LEU A 169 21.29 -4.46 1.20
CA LEU A 169 19.94 -4.37 1.72
C LEU A 169 19.87 -3.36 2.88
N PRO A 170 18.76 -2.61 3.01
CA PRO A 170 18.63 -1.64 4.09
C PRO A 170 18.53 -2.37 5.43
N ALA A 171 19.12 -1.81 6.48
CA ALA A 171 18.90 -2.16 7.87
C ALA A 171 17.80 -1.26 8.48
N LEU A 172 17.32 -1.56 9.69
CA LEU A 172 16.31 -0.75 10.37
C LEU A 172 16.73 0.72 10.54
N THR A 173 18.02 1.00 10.77
CA THR A 173 18.56 2.35 10.91
C THR A 173 18.49 3.18 9.63
N ASP A 174 18.29 2.52 8.48
CA ASP A 174 18.14 3.18 7.19
C ASP A 174 16.70 3.59 6.89
N LEU A 175 15.74 3.09 7.67
CA LEU A 175 14.32 3.34 7.50
C LEU A 175 13.88 4.46 8.44
N ARG A 176 13.11 5.43 7.91
CA ARG A 176 12.53 6.50 8.72
C ARG A 176 11.28 6.02 9.45
N GLY A 177 11.12 6.43 10.69
CA GLY A 177 9.98 6.04 11.52
C GLY A 177 10.19 4.72 12.25
N THR A 178 9.12 4.18 12.82
CA THR A 178 9.20 3.01 13.71
C THR A 178 8.96 1.73 12.92
N TRP A 179 10.04 1.06 12.50
CA TRP A 179 9.98 -0.21 11.78
C TRP A 179 10.38 -1.39 12.66
N GLY A 180 9.73 -2.53 12.43
CA GLY A 180 10.11 -3.84 12.91
C GLY A 180 10.51 -4.76 11.76
N THR A 181 11.42 -5.68 12.04
CA THR A 181 11.88 -6.68 11.06
C THR A 181 10.92 -7.87 11.03
N LEU A 182 10.43 -8.21 9.83
CA LEU A 182 9.74 -9.48 9.57
C LEU A 182 10.72 -10.54 9.09
N MET A 183 11.63 -10.15 8.19
CA MET A 183 12.71 -10.99 7.68
C MET A 183 13.98 -10.15 7.63
N PRO A 184 15.04 -10.52 8.37
CA PRO A 184 16.29 -9.77 8.33
C PRO A 184 16.90 -9.80 6.92
N PRO A 185 17.79 -8.86 6.59
CA PRO A 185 18.62 -8.95 5.40
C PRO A 185 19.32 -10.30 5.32
N THR A 186 19.09 -11.00 4.22
CA THR A 186 19.80 -12.23 3.88
C THR A 186 20.13 -12.24 2.40
N ALA A 187 21.23 -12.90 2.02
CA ALA A 187 21.51 -13.20 0.62
C ALA A 187 22.02 -14.63 0.43
N GLU A 188 21.70 -15.20 -0.72
CA GLU A 188 22.05 -16.55 -1.09
C GLU A 188 22.72 -16.59 -2.47
N GLY A 189 23.72 -17.44 -2.60
CA GLY A 189 24.44 -17.61 -3.85
C GLY A 189 23.63 -18.41 -4.87
N GLY A 190 23.21 -17.79 -5.97
CA GLY A 190 22.84 -18.52 -7.17
C GLY A 190 24.09 -19.20 -7.75
N GLY A 191 24.30 -20.49 -7.47
CA GLY A 191 25.53 -21.20 -7.86
C GLY A 191 25.93 -21.01 -9.34
N GLY A 192 27.22 -21.21 -9.66
CA GLY A 192 27.76 -21.30 -11.02
C GLY A 192 27.23 -20.29 -12.06
N GLY A 193 27.54 -19.00 -11.90
CA GLY A 193 27.23 -17.97 -12.90
C GLY A 193 25.78 -17.48 -12.92
N ARG A 194 24.96 -17.85 -11.94
CA ARG A 194 23.63 -17.26 -11.71
C ARG A 194 23.74 -16.01 -10.84
N CYS A 195 22.68 -15.21 -10.80
CA CYS A 195 22.63 -14.05 -9.92
C CYS A 195 22.47 -14.51 -8.46
N HIS A 196 23.07 -13.79 -7.53
CA HIS A 196 22.80 -13.93 -6.10
C HIS A 196 21.47 -13.28 -5.78
N GLU A 197 20.66 -13.92 -4.94
CA GLU A 197 19.37 -13.41 -4.52
C GLU A 197 19.49 -12.87 -3.10
N GLY A 198 19.03 -11.65 -2.87
CA GLY A 198 18.96 -11.03 -1.55
C GLY A 198 17.55 -10.56 -1.23
N GLY A 199 17.19 -10.55 0.04
CA GLY A 199 15.89 -10.05 0.46
C GLY A 199 15.82 -9.61 1.92
N THR A 200 14.87 -8.71 2.18
CA THR A 200 14.49 -8.31 3.54
C THR A 200 13.03 -7.85 3.54
N ASP A 201 12.35 -8.06 4.66
CA ASP A 201 10.96 -7.69 4.88
C ASP A 201 10.81 -6.93 6.19
N TYR A 202 10.07 -5.83 6.15
CA TYR A 202 9.80 -4.92 7.25
C TYR A 202 8.31 -4.67 7.39
N ARG A 203 7.90 -4.31 8.61
CA ARG A 203 6.58 -3.76 8.91
C ARG A 203 6.70 -2.57 9.85
N THR A 204 5.77 -1.63 9.82
CA THR A 204 5.69 -0.61 10.87
C THR A 204 5.37 -1.26 12.22
N ALA A 205 5.98 -0.75 13.29
CA ALA A 205 5.84 -1.29 14.65
C ALA A 205 4.65 -0.69 15.43
N GLU A 206 3.90 0.25 14.83
CA GLU A 206 2.77 0.92 15.46
C GLU A 206 1.52 0.04 15.48
N GLY A 207 1.38 -0.74 16.56
CA GLY A 207 0.12 -1.37 16.96
C GLY A 207 -0.32 -2.53 16.07
N SER A 208 -0.56 -3.69 16.66
CA SER A 208 -1.16 -4.83 15.96
C SER A 208 -2.52 -4.46 15.37
N GLY A 209 -2.58 -4.06 14.10
CA GLY A 209 -3.79 -3.58 13.46
C GLY A 209 -3.77 -3.65 11.93
N PRO A 210 -4.92 -3.42 11.27
CA PRO A 210 -5.08 -3.47 9.81
C PRO A 210 -4.36 -2.33 9.05
N HIS A 211 -3.45 -1.62 9.72
CA HIS A 211 -2.76 -0.43 9.24
C HIS A 211 -1.23 -0.62 9.09
N ASP A 212 -0.71 -1.83 9.33
CA ASP A 212 0.72 -2.12 9.17
C ASP A 212 1.17 -1.84 7.73
N LEU A 213 2.00 -0.82 7.54
CA LEU A 213 2.73 -0.62 6.30
C LEU A 213 3.83 -1.67 6.20
N LYS A 214 3.95 -2.30 5.04
CA LYS A 214 4.95 -3.33 4.76
C LYS A 214 5.89 -2.87 3.66
N LEU A 215 7.15 -3.21 3.86
CA LEU A 215 8.22 -2.92 2.93
C LEU A 215 9.01 -4.20 2.70
N ARG A 216 9.10 -4.62 1.45
CA ARG A 216 9.90 -5.78 1.05
C ARG A 216 10.85 -5.37 -0.06
N PHE A 217 12.12 -5.71 0.12
CA PHE A 217 13.11 -5.66 -0.94
C PHE A 217 13.47 -7.05 -1.41
N ARG A 218 13.62 -7.20 -2.72
CA ARG A 218 14.28 -8.33 -3.36
C ARG A 218 15.34 -7.80 -4.31
N VAL A 219 16.49 -8.46 -4.32
CA VAL A 219 17.66 -8.04 -5.08
C VAL A 219 18.20 -9.24 -5.84
N ASN A 220 18.54 -9.04 -7.10
CA ASN A 220 19.29 -9.99 -7.90
C ASN A 220 20.62 -9.36 -8.32
N ALA A 221 21.72 -9.77 -7.68
CA ALA A 221 23.07 -9.33 -8.02
C ALA A 221 23.68 -10.31 -9.04
N CYS A 222 23.80 -9.87 -10.29
CA CYS A 222 24.21 -10.69 -11.41
C CYS A 222 25.72 -10.61 -11.70
N PRO A 223 26.30 -11.62 -12.37
CA PRO A 223 27.73 -11.62 -12.68
C PRO A 223 28.16 -10.57 -13.72
N ASN A 224 27.22 -9.99 -14.47
CA ASN A 224 27.48 -8.93 -15.44
C ASN A 224 26.19 -8.17 -15.79
N THR A 225 26.37 -7.02 -16.45
CA THR A 225 25.30 -6.12 -16.87
C THR A 225 24.33 -6.77 -17.86
N THR A 226 24.83 -7.55 -18.83
CA THR A 226 23.99 -8.27 -19.80
C THR A 226 22.96 -9.17 -19.11
N ARG A 227 23.39 -9.90 -18.07
CA ARG A 227 22.51 -10.79 -17.31
C ARG A 227 21.52 -10.00 -16.45
N ALA A 228 21.94 -8.89 -15.86
CA ALA A 228 21.06 -7.98 -15.13
C ALA A 228 20.00 -7.34 -16.04
N THR A 229 20.37 -6.88 -17.24
CA THR A 229 19.44 -6.33 -18.23
C THR A 229 18.39 -7.36 -18.63
N LYS A 230 18.81 -8.60 -18.92
CA LYS A 230 17.87 -9.68 -19.22
C LYS A 230 16.94 -9.98 -18.04
N GLY A 231 17.48 -10.08 -16.83
CA GLY A 231 16.70 -10.32 -15.62
C GLY A 231 15.67 -9.22 -15.35
N TYR A 232 16.07 -7.95 -15.50
CA TYR A 232 15.17 -6.81 -15.37
C TYR A 232 14.03 -6.86 -16.40
N ALA A 233 14.35 -7.10 -17.68
CA ALA A 233 13.35 -7.22 -18.74
C ALA A 233 12.36 -8.38 -18.47
N GLU A 234 12.84 -9.53 -17.98
CA GLU A 234 12.00 -10.66 -17.61
C GLU A 234 11.05 -10.31 -16.45
N ILE A 235 11.55 -9.68 -15.39
CA ILE A 235 10.73 -9.29 -14.24
C ILE A 235 9.65 -8.27 -14.66
N VAL A 236 10.03 -7.23 -15.42
CA VAL A 236 9.10 -6.21 -15.90
C VAL A 236 8.05 -6.81 -16.84
N LYS A 237 8.44 -7.74 -17.71
CA LYS A 237 7.51 -8.46 -18.60
C LYS A 237 6.54 -9.33 -17.81
N LEU A 238 7.03 -10.05 -16.80
CA LEU A 238 6.24 -10.97 -16.01
C LEU A 238 5.30 -10.25 -15.03
N ARG A 239 5.61 -9.02 -14.62
CA ARG A 239 4.84 -8.23 -13.63
C ARG A 239 4.48 -9.06 -12.41
N ARG A 240 5.48 -9.77 -11.86
CA ARG A 240 5.30 -10.59 -10.67
C ARG A 240 5.20 -9.68 -9.46
N ASN A 241 4.01 -9.59 -8.89
CA ASN A 241 3.79 -9.09 -7.54
C ASN A 241 3.39 -10.24 -6.61
N PRO A 242 3.53 -10.06 -5.30
CA PRO A 242 2.95 -10.95 -4.31
C PRO A 242 1.47 -11.26 -4.60
N GLY A 243 1.16 -12.52 -4.89
CA GLY A 243 -0.20 -12.98 -5.17
C GLY A 243 -0.65 -12.88 -6.63
N GLY A 244 0.22 -12.49 -7.57
CA GLY A 244 -0.07 -12.55 -9.01
C GLY A 244 -1.20 -11.62 -9.46
N ARG A 245 -1.40 -10.51 -8.76
CA ARG A 245 -2.42 -9.49 -9.04
C ARG A 245 -2.12 -8.75 -10.34
N LYS A 246 -3.13 -8.09 -10.88
CA LYS A 246 -2.95 -7.22 -12.05
C LYS A 246 -2.25 -5.92 -11.63
N GLU A 247 -1.13 -5.63 -12.27
CA GLU A 247 -0.39 -4.37 -12.09
C GLU A 247 -0.77 -3.33 -13.15
N TYR A 248 -0.90 -2.08 -12.72
CA TYR A 248 -1.16 -0.91 -13.54
C TYR A 248 0.06 0.01 -13.55
N PRO A 249 0.42 0.63 -14.69
CA PRO A 249 1.48 1.62 -14.73
C PRO A 249 1.25 2.72 -13.69
N PHE A 250 2.33 3.11 -13.01
CA PHE A 250 2.37 4.22 -12.09
C PHE A 250 3.47 5.20 -12.52
N SER A 251 3.44 6.44 -12.00
CA SER A 251 4.32 7.53 -12.42
C SER A 251 5.75 7.08 -12.74
N ALA A 252 6.22 7.42 -13.95
CA ALA A 252 7.51 6.99 -14.47
C ALA A 252 8.64 7.76 -13.77
N GLN A 253 9.02 7.28 -12.59
CA GLN A 253 10.19 7.77 -11.89
C GLN A 253 11.43 7.05 -12.39
N LYS A 254 12.48 7.82 -12.68
CA LYS A 254 13.78 7.29 -13.12
C LYS A 254 14.66 7.00 -11.92
N PHE A 255 15.03 5.73 -11.78
CA PHE A 255 16.02 5.25 -10.83
C PHE A 255 17.04 4.39 -11.58
N GLY A 256 18.29 4.39 -11.14
CA GLY A 256 19.30 3.55 -11.77
C GLY A 256 19.51 3.85 -13.26
N ASP A 257 19.85 2.79 -13.99
CA ASP A 257 20.00 2.78 -15.45
C ASP A 257 18.65 2.53 -16.15
N GLU A 258 17.81 1.69 -15.53
CA GLU A 258 16.46 1.37 -15.99
C GLU A 258 15.53 1.28 -14.78
N SER A 259 14.30 1.78 -14.89
CA SER A 259 13.30 1.64 -13.84
C SER A 259 11.87 1.59 -14.35
N THR A 260 11.01 0.96 -13.56
CA THR A 260 9.56 0.94 -13.76
C THR A 260 8.88 0.94 -12.41
N THR A 261 7.75 1.63 -12.33
CA THR A 261 6.89 1.62 -11.15
C THR A 261 5.48 1.27 -11.57
N THR A 262 4.87 0.36 -10.84
CA THR A 262 3.47 -0.05 -11.03
C THR A 262 2.75 -0.02 -9.70
N ARG A 263 1.42 0.03 -9.78
CA ARG A 263 0.53 -0.11 -8.62
C ARG A 263 -0.36 -1.33 -8.78
N TYR A 264 -0.74 -1.93 -7.67
CA TYR A 264 -1.76 -2.97 -7.64
C TYR A 264 -2.59 -2.88 -6.37
N ARG A 265 -3.77 -3.49 -6.36
CA ARG A 265 -4.68 -3.48 -5.22
C ARG A 265 -4.82 -4.89 -4.65
N VAL A 266 -4.83 -4.97 -3.33
CA VAL A 266 -5.15 -6.16 -2.56
C VAL A 266 -6.53 -5.96 -1.93
N GLU A 267 -7.43 -6.91 -2.18
CA GLU A 267 -8.82 -6.89 -1.71
C GLU A 267 -8.98 -7.80 -0.49
N ASP A 268 -9.92 -7.46 0.39
CA ASP A 268 -10.10 -8.11 1.70
C ASP A 268 -10.44 -9.60 1.59
N GLU A 269 -11.30 -9.96 0.65
CA GLU A 269 -11.77 -11.33 0.41
C GLU A 269 -10.65 -12.32 0.01
N THR A 270 -9.44 -11.82 -0.22
CA THR A 270 -8.36 -12.56 -0.85
C THR A 270 -7.13 -12.74 0.03
N MET A 271 -7.20 -12.40 1.33
CA MET A 271 -6.03 -12.36 2.21
C MET A 271 -6.17 -13.19 3.48
N ALA A 272 -5.10 -13.91 3.83
CA ALA A 272 -4.89 -14.48 5.17
C ALA A 272 -4.48 -13.42 6.21
N ASP A 273 -4.09 -12.23 5.75
CA ASP A 273 -3.62 -11.13 6.57
C ASP A 273 -4.29 -9.80 6.12
N PRO A 274 -5.29 -9.31 6.88
CA PRO A 274 -6.08 -8.15 6.51
C PRO A 274 -5.27 -6.83 6.54
N SER A 275 -4.10 -6.80 7.19
CA SER A 275 -3.23 -5.61 7.18
C SER A 275 -2.73 -5.24 5.78
N GLN A 276 -2.76 -6.19 4.84
CA GLN A 276 -2.29 -5.96 3.47
C GLN A 276 -3.36 -5.39 2.55
N VAL A 277 -4.59 -5.19 3.00
CA VAL A 277 -5.69 -4.71 2.15
C VAL A 277 -5.48 -3.24 1.79
N GLY A 278 -5.41 -2.93 0.49
CA GLY A 278 -5.18 -1.57 0.02
C GLY A 278 -4.41 -1.51 -1.30
N GLU A 279 -4.01 -0.31 -1.70
CA GLU A 279 -3.11 -0.11 -2.85
C GLU A 279 -1.66 -0.31 -2.44
N HIS A 280 -0.85 -0.86 -3.33
CA HIS A 280 0.58 -1.11 -3.13
C HIS A 280 1.37 -0.63 -4.33
N LEU A 281 2.62 -0.24 -4.12
CA LEU A 281 3.59 0.06 -5.16
C LEU A 281 4.56 -1.09 -5.35
N MET A 282 4.80 -1.43 -6.62
CA MET A 282 5.94 -2.23 -7.06
C MET A 282 6.88 -1.32 -7.82
N SER A 283 8.02 -1.00 -7.22
CA SER A 283 9.10 -0.28 -7.89
C SER A 283 10.19 -1.27 -8.27
N ARG A 284 10.71 -1.14 -9.49
CA ARG A 284 11.78 -2.00 -10.00
C ARG A 284 12.84 -1.15 -10.65
N ALA A 285 14.10 -1.46 -10.41
CA ALA A 285 15.23 -0.74 -10.98
C ALA A 285 16.38 -1.68 -11.32
N ARG A 286 17.18 -1.32 -12.32
CA ARG A 286 18.48 -1.92 -12.60
C ARG A 286 19.57 -0.87 -12.41
N VAL A 287 20.64 -1.25 -11.73
CA VAL A 287 21.85 -0.46 -11.55
C VAL A 287 23.05 -1.34 -11.85
N GLY A 288 23.71 -1.11 -12.98
CA GLY A 288 24.85 -1.93 -13.41
C GLY A 288 24.49 -3.41 -13.44
N THR A 289 25.12 -4.22 -12.59
CA THR A 289 24.92 -5.67 -12.49
C THR A 289 23.82 -6.07 -11.51
N VAL A 290 23.11 -5.13 -10.88
CA VAL A 290 22.10 -5.39 -9.84
C VAL A 290 20.70 -5.04 -10.31
N VAL A 291 19.73 -5.91 -10.03
CA VAL A 291 18.30 -5.66 -10.22
C VAL A 291 17.62 -5.60 -8.85
N ILE A 292 16.82 -4.56 -8.61
CA ILE A 292 16.15 -4.28 -7.35
C ILE A 292 14.64 -4.30 -7.60
N GLU A 293 13.90 -5.01 -6.75
CA GLU A 293 12.45 -4.95 -6.64
C GLU A 293 12.08 -4.50 -5.23
N MET A 294 11.20 -3.51 -5.14
CA MET A 294 10.66 -3.00 -3.89
C MET A 294 9.14 -3.12 -3.95
N HIS A 295 8.59 -3.78 -2.95
CA HIS A 295 7.18 -3.81 -2.67
C HIS A 295 6.89 -2.94 -1.45
N TYR A 296 6.07 -1.90 -1.61
CA TYR A 296 5.74 -0.94 -0.58
C TYR A 296 4.22 -0.82 -0.48
N GLY A 297 3.66 -1.12 0.68
CA GLY A 297 2.24 -0.91 0.94
C GLY A 297 1.69 -1.72 2.12
N PRO A 298 0.40 -1.50 2.46
CA PRO A 298 -0.55 -0.68 1.72
C PRO A 298 -0.29 0.83 1.86
N ILE A 299 -0.45 1.58 0.77
CA ILE A 299 -0.44 3.04 0.70
C ILE A 299 -1.73 3.58 1.30
N ARG A 300 -1.63 4.60 2.17
CA ARG A 300 -2.78 5.23 2.84
C ARG A 300 -2.81 6.75 2.65
N ASP A 301 -1.65 7.40 2.72
CA ASP A 301 -1.44 8.79 2.30
C ASP A 301 -0.71 8.75 0.96
N GLU A 302 -1.44 8.90 -0.15
CA GLU A 302 -0.92 8.73 -1.51
C GLU A 302 0.37 9.56 -1.72
N ALA A 303 0.29 10.88 -1.54
CA ALA A 303 1.43 11.76 -1.82
C ALA A 303 2.60 11.61 -0.84
N GLY A 304 2.34 11.29 0.43
CA GLY A 304 3.39 11.00 1.42
C GLY A 304 4.11 9.68 1.13
N SER A 305 3.33 8.61 1.00
CA SER A 305 3.78 7.24 0.79
C SER A 305 4.54 7.08 -0.53
N GLU A 306 4.06 7.72 -1.61
CA GLU A 306 4.72 7.70 -2.91
C GLU A 306 6.11 8.36 -2.87
N ARG A 307 6.24 9.47 -2.14
CA ARG A 307 7.53 10.15 -1.97
C ARG A 307 8.50 9.33 -1.14
N GLU A 308 8.02 8.70 -0.07
CA GLU A 308 8.84 7.82 0.76
C GLU A 308 9.30 6.59 -0.03
N ALA A 309 8.40 5.92 -0.74
CA ALA A 309 8.75 4.80 -1.62
C ALA A 309 9.80 5.19 -2.67
N ALA A 310 9.65 6.36 -3.28
CA ALA A 310 10.63 6.90 -4.23
C ALA A 310 12.00 7.15 -3.61
N GLU A 311 12.04 7.70 -2.39
CA GLU A 311 13.27 7.96 -1.65
C GLU A 311 13.98 6.65 -1.29
N LEU A 312 13.25 5.65 -0.79
CA LEU A 312 13.77 4.33 -0.46
C LEU A 312 14.37 3.63 -1.68
N MET A 313 13.70 3.67 -2.83
CA MET A 313 14.24 3.10 -4.07
C MET A 313 15.52 3.83 -4.53
N ARG A 314 15.59 5.16 -4.35
CA ARG A 314 16.79 5.95 -4.68
C ARG A 314 17.98 5.55 -3.80
N ILE A 315 17.79 5.43 -2.49
CA ILE A 315 18.81 4.97 -1.55
C ILE A 315 19.36 3.61 -1.97
N MET A 316 18.48 2.67 -2.33
CA MET A 316 18.90 1.34 -2.79
C MET A 316 19.71 1.39 -4.08
N CYS A 317 19.31 2.24 -5.02
CA CYS A 317 20.06 2.43 -6.26
C CYS A 317 21.45 3.03 -6.01
N ASP A 318 21.55 4.01 -5.11
CA ASP A 318 22.81 4.66 -4.78
C ASP A 318 23.77 3.71 -4.08
N ARG A 319 23.28 2.89 -3.14
CA ARG A 319 24.06 1.78 -2.52
C ARG A 319 24.59 0.80 -3.55
N ALA A 320 23.75 0.42 -4.51
CA ALA A 320 24.17 -0.48 -5.57
C ALA A 320 25.31 0.14 -6.40
N ARG A 321 25.26 1.45 -6.70
CA ARG A 321 26.36 2.14 -7.42
C ARG A 321 27.63 2.18 -6.59
N GLU A 322 27.54 2.57 -5.32
CA GLU A 322 28.68 2.72 -4.41
C GLU A 322 29.44 1.39 -4.23
N ILE A 323 28.71 0.31 -3.94
CA ILE A 323 29.32 -1.02 -3.78
C ILE A 323 29.96 -1.47 -5.09
N GLN A 324 29.28 -1.27 -6.22
CA GLN A 324 29.81 -1.62 -7.55
C GLN A 324 31.04 -0.81 -7.93
N GLY A 325 31.19 0.42 -7.40
CA GLY A 325 32.34 1.29 -7.61
C GLY A 325 33.57 0.92 -6.79
N GLY A 326 33.45 0.00 -5.83
CA GLY A 326 34.58 -0.46 -5.01
C GLY A 326 34.92 0.46 -3.85
N GLY A 327 33.89 0.99 -3.17
CA GLY A 327 34.01 1.93 -2.05
C GLY A 327 35.01 1.58 -0.95
#